data_AF-A0A3C1RL76-F1
#
_entry.id   AF-A0A3C1RL76-F1
#
_cell.length_a   1.000
_cell.length_b   1.000
_cell.length_c   1.000
_cell.angle_alpha   90.00
_cell.angle_beta   90.00
_cell.angle_gamma   90.00
#
_symmetry.space_group_name_H-M   'P 1'
#
loop_
_entity.id
_entity.type
_entity.pdbx_description
1 polymer ?
#
loop_
_entity_poly.entity_id
_entity_poly.type
_entity_poly.pdbx_seq_one_letter_code
_entity_poly.pdbx_strand_id
1 'polypeptide(L)'
;EELIFRGFLQKQLQQDYPWFVAATIASLIFAFSHLLWEVRNTLPQLPGLWLMGMVLTLACLSDQGSLGLAIGLHAGWIWGIASIDTLGGVTASGKVPEWVTGLGGKPLAGLLGILMLLGVAGFLGIYFLSNFPVTF
;
A
#
# COMPACT_ATOMS: atom_id res chain seq x y z
N GLU A 1 -3.45 -11.65 -2.40
CA GLU A 1 -4.24 -10.41 -2.20
C GLU A 1 -4.46 -9.64 -3.49
N GLU A 2 -3.41 -9.27 -4.23
CA GLU A 2 -3.52 -8.43 -5.44
C GLU A 2 -4.47 -8.95 -6.52
N LEU A 3 -4.52 -10.27 -6.74
CA LEU A 3 -5.48 -10.90 -7.67
C LEU A 3 -6.94 -10.54 -7.33
N ILE A 4 -7.29 -10.51 -6.04
CA ILE A 4 -8.65 -10.21 -5.58
C ILE A 4 -8.90 -8.70 -5.64
N PHE A 5 -8.03 -7.91 -5.02
CA PHE A 5 -8.30 -6.48 -4.86
C PHE A 5 -8.05 -5.68 -6.14
N ARG A 6 -6.94 -5.93 -6.85
CA ARG A 6 -6.54 -5.16 -8.05
C ARG A 6 -6.89 -5.91 -9.33
N GLY A 7 -6.86 -7.23 -9.29
CA GLY A 7 -7.20 -8.08 -10.43
C GLY A 7 -8.70 -8.22 -10.68
N PHE A 8 -9.50 -8.32 -9.62
CA PHE A 8 -10.95 -8.53 -9.73
C PHE A 8 -11.76 -7.30 -9.26
N LEU A 9 -11.70 -6.96 -7.97
CA LEU A 9 -12.56 -5.93 -7.36
C LEU A 9 -12.37 -4.54 -8.01
N GLN A 10 -11.12 -4.10 -8.17
CA GLN A 10 -10.78 -2.85 -8.85
C GLN A 10 -11.34 -2.82 -10.27
N LYS A 11 -11.16 -3.89 -11.05
CA LYS A 11 -11.63 -3.96 -12.44
C LYS A 11 -13.15 -3.96 -12.51
N GLN A 12 -13.82 -4.62 -11.57
CA GLN A 12 -15.28 -4.62 -11.49
C GLN A 12 -15.81 -3.22 -11.19
N LEU A 13 -15.23 -2.52 -10.22
CA LEU A 13 -15.61 -1.15 -9.90
C LEU A 13 -15.31 -0.18 -11.05
N GLN A 14 -14.25 -0.39 -11.81
CA GLN A 14 -13.90 0.44 -12.97
C GLN A 14 -14.88 0.34 -14.14
N GLN A 15 -15.81 -0.63 -14.13
CA GLN A 15 -16.89 -0.69 -15.13
C GLN A 15 -17.89 0.47 -14.94
N ASP A 16 -18.11 0.88 -13.70
CA ASP A 16 -19.14 1.86 -13.33
C ASP A 16 -18.56 3.17 -12.76
N TYR A 17 -17.30 3.16 -12.32
CA TYR A 17 -16.65 4.29 -11.65
C TYR A 17 -15.34 4.71 -12.32
N PRO A 18 -14.97 6.01 -12.26
CA PRO A 18 -13.63 6.45 -12.63
C PRO A 18 -12.55 5.71 -11.84
N TRP A 19 -11.37 5.56 -12.45
CA TRP A 19 -10.28 4.75 -11.90
C TRP A 19 -9.90 5.14 -10.45
N PHE A 20 -9.93 6.43 -10.11
CA PHE A 20 -9.55 6.93 -8.78
C PHE A 20 -10.62 6.63 -7.72
N VAL A 21 -11.90 6.65 -8.11
CA VAL A 21 -13.02 6.27 -7.22
C VAL A 21 -12.96 4.76 -6.96
N ALA A 22 -12.79 3.97 -8.02
CA ALA A 22 -12.62 2.53 -7.90
C ALA A 22 -11.41 2.18 -7.00
N ALA A 23 -10.26 2.86 -7.21
CA ALA A 23 -9.06 2.69 -6.40
C ALA A 23 -9.32 2.97 -4.92
N THR A 24 -10.03 4.06 -4.63
CA THR A 24 -10.36 4.46 -3.27
C THR A 24 -11.23 3.41 -2.58
N ILE A 25 -12.30 2.95 -3.24
CA ILE A 25 -13.23 1.96 -2.70
C ILE A 25 -12.54 0.61 -2.51
N ALA A 26 -11.82 0.12 -3.52
CA ALA A 26 -11.10 -1.16 -3.44
C ALA A 26 -10.04 -1.14 -2.33
N SER A 27 -9.33 -0.02 -2.16
CA SER A 27 -8.31 0.13 -1.11
C SER A 27 -8.92 0.26 0.29
N LEU A 28 -10.12 0.83 0.42
CA LEU A 28 -10.85 0.84 1.69
C LEU A 28 -11.28 -0.57 2.06
N ILE A 29 -11.86 -1.32 1.12
CA ILE A 29 -12.27 -2.71 1.35
C ILE A 29 -11.04 -3.57 1.72
N PHE A 30 -9.90 -3.37 1.07
CA PHE A 30 -8.63 -3.99 1.41
C PHE A 30 -8.14 -3.66 2.83
N ALA A 31 -8.19 -2.39 3.23
CA ALA A 31 -7.77 -1.98 4.57
C ALA A 31 -8.71 -2.54 5.65
N PHE A 32 -10.01 -2.50 5.41
CA PHE A 32 -11.00 -3.03 6.35
C PHE A 32 -11.02 -4.56 6.43
N SER A 33 -10.71 -5.28 5.34
CA SER A 33 -10.61 -6.74 5.40
C SER A 33 -9.51 -7.20 6.37
N HIS A 34 -8.46 -6.41 6.56
CA HIS A 34 -7.42 -6.68 7.54
C HIS A 34 -7.90 -6.54 9.01
N LEU A 35 -9.00 -5.82 9.26
CA LEU A 35 -9.61 -5.81 10.61
C LEU A 35 -10.30 -7.12 10.94
N LEU A 36 -10.81 -7.85 9.94
CA LEU A 36 -11.52 -9.11 10.17
C LEU A 36 -10.61 -10.18 10.78
N TRP A 37 -9.29 -10.08 10.56
CA TRP A 37 -8.32 -11.04 11.05
C TRP A 37 -7.52 -10.54 12.27
N GLU A 38 -7.19 -9.25 12.35
CA GLU A 38 -6.35 -8.69 13.43
C GLU A 38 -6.83 -7.33 13.97
N VAL A 39 -8.02 -7.29 14.58
CA VAL A 39 -8.67 -6.05 15.03
C VAL A 39 -7.77 -5.11 15.87
N ARG A 40 -7.17 -5.59 16.97
CA ARG A 40 -6.40 -4.73 17.91
C ARG A 40 -5.12 -4.17 17.30
N ASN A 41 -4.53 -4.91 16.39
CA ASN A 41 -3.23 -4.62 15.80
C ASN A 41 -3.39 -3.80 14.52
N THR A 42 -4.50 -3.91 13.80
CA THR A 42 -4.69 -3.25 12.50
C THR A 42 -5.23 -1.82 12.61
N LEU A 43 -5.93 -1.47 13.69
CA LEU A 43 -6.55 -0.14 13.86
C LEU A 43 -5.58 1.05 13.62
N PRO A 44 -4.39 1.12 14.24
CA PRO A 44 -3.47 2.25 14.02
C PRO A 44 -2.88 2.32 12.60
N GLN A 45 -2.78 1.19 11.91
CA GLN A 45 -2.18 1.08 10.57
C GLN A 45 -3.22 1.19 9.43
N LEU A 46 -4.52 1.28 9.74
CA LEU A 46 -5.57 1.37 8.72
C LEU A 46 -5.33 2.47 7.68
N PRO A 47 -4.97 3.71 8.05
CA PRO A 47 -4.67 4.74 7.07
C PRO A 47 -3.50 4.36 6.16
N GLY A 48 -2.47 3.74 6.73
CA GLY A 48 -1.30 3.24 5.98
C GLY A 48 -1.64 2.09 5.05
N LEU A 49 -2.50 1.15 5.46
CA LEU A 49 -2.98 0.06 4.60
C LEU A 49 -3.83 0.58 3.44
N TRP A 50 -4.71 1.54 3.71
CA TRP A 50 -5.50 2.18 2.66
C TRP A 50 -4.58 2.90 1.65
N LEU A 51 -3.62 3.69 2.15
CA LEU A 51 -2.64 4.37 1.31
C LEU A 51 -1.81 3.37 0.49
N MET A 52 -1.29 2.32 1.13
CA MET A 52 -0.57 1.24 0.46
C MET A 52 -1.42 0.67 -0.69
N GLY A 53 -2.72 0.49 -0.45
CA GLY A 53 -3.61 0.00 -1.47
C GLY A 53 -3.79 0.94 -2.68
N MET A 54 -3.80 2.25 -2.44
CA MET A 54 -3.79 3.26 -3.49
C MET A 54 -2.49 3.22 -4.30
N VAL A 55 -1.34 3.06 -3.63
CA VAL A 55 -0.02 2.93 -4.29
C VAL A 55 0.02 1.70 -5.18
N LEU A 56 -0.50 0.57 -4.73
CA LEU A 56 -0.56 -0.67 -5.52
C LEU A 56 -1.46 -0.53 -6.75
N THR A 57 -2.58 0.19 -6.65
CA THR A 57 -3.40 0.51 -7.83
C THR A 57 -2.65 1.43 -8.80
N LEU A 58 -1.91 2.42 -8.31
CA LEU A 58 -1.05 3.27 -9.15
C LEU A 58 0.07 2.47 -9.83
N ALA A 59 0.64 1.48 -9.14
CA ALA A 59 1.60 0.55 -9.73
C ALA A 59 1.00 -0.23 -10.91
N CYS A 60 -0.23 -0.75 -10.78
CA CYS A 60 -0.92 -1.38 -11.91
C CYS A 60 -1.12 -0.41 -13.07
N LEU A 61 -1.52 0.83 -12.81
CA LEU A 61 -1.70 1.84 -13.86
C LEU A 61 -0.39 2.19 -14.56
N SER A 62 0.70 2.27 -13.79
CA SER A 62 2.05 2.51 -14.29
C SER A 62 2.57 1.37 -15.17
N ASP A 63 2.02 0.17 -15.02
CA ASP A 63 2.36 -1.04 -15.78
C ASP A 63 1.23 -1.45 -16.75
N GLN A 64 0.48 -0.48 -17.30
CA GLN A 64 -0.58 -0.72 -18.31
C GLN A 64 -1.68 -1.70 -17.87
N GLY A 65 -1.99 -1.74 -16.57
CA GLY A 65 -2.99 -2.62 -15.97
C GLY A 65 -2.47 -4.03 -15.62
N SER A 66 -1.18 -4.30 -15.82
CA SER A 66 -0.52 -5.52 -15.33
C SER A 66 -0.49 -5.55 -13.79
N LEU A 67 -0.66 -6.74 -13.23
CA LEU A 67 -0.57 -6.96 -11.79
C LEU A 67 0.87 -7.20 -11.31
N GLY A 68 1.82 -7.41 -12.22
CA GLY A 68 3.18 -7.85 -11.89
C GLY A 68 3.88 -6.89 -10.92
N LEU A 69 3.84 -5.59 -11.22
CA LEU A 69 4.46 -4.57 -10.36
C LEU A 69 3.80 -4.48 -8.98
N ALA A 70 2.47 -4.51 -8.91
CA ALA A 70 1.74 -4.50 -7.65
C ALA A 70 2.02 -5.76 -6.81
N ILE A 71 2.06 -6.94 -7.44
CA ILE A 71 2.42 -8.20 -6.77
C ILE A 71 3.84 -8.12 -6.23
N GLY A 72 4.81 -7.66 -7.03
CA GLY A 72 6.20 -7.52 -6.63
C GLY A 72 6.39 -6.56 -5.46
N LEU A 73 5.77 -5.38 -5.52
CA LEU A 73 5.84 -4.40 -4.43
C LEU A 73 5.20 -4.94 -3.15
N HIS A 74 4.00 -5.51 -3.25
CA HIS A 74 3.30 -6.03 -2.08
C HIS A 74 4.07 -7.20 -1.45
N ALA A 75 4.44 -8.21 -2.24
CA ALA A 75 5.21 -9.35 -1.75
C ALA A 75 6.56 -8.91 -1.18
N GLY A 76 7.24 -7.94 -1.83
CA GLY A 76 8.50 -7.40 -1.38
C GLY A 76 8.42 -6.68 -0.02
N TRP A 77 7.37 -5.89 0.22
CA TRP A 77 7.18 -5.24 1.52
C TRP A 77 6.89 -6.23 2.63
N ILE A 78 6.00 -7.20 2.40
CA ILE A 78 5.70 -8.25 3.39
C ILE A 78 6.94 -9.09 3.68
N TRP A 79 7.67 -9.49 2.64
CA TRP A 79 8.93 -10.24 2.79
C TRP A 79 9.99 -9.44 3.55
N GLY A 80 10.14 -8.15 3.25
CA GLY A 80 11.10 -7.27 3.93
C GLY A 80 10.82 -7.15 5.42
N ILE A 81 9.57 -6.87 5.80
CA ILE A 81 9.16 -6.76 7.20
C ILE A 81 9.32 -8.12 7.90
N ALA A 82 8.83 -9.22 7.30
CA ALA A 82 8.94 -10.54 7.87
C ALA A 82 10.39 -10.99 8.06
N SER A 83 11.30 -10.61 7.14
CA SER A 83 12.73 -10.90 7.25
C SER A 83 13.36 -10.12 8.41
N ILE A 84 13.04 -8.83 8.55
CA ILE A 84 13.54 -8.01 9.67
C ILE A 84 13.05 -8.56 11.01
N ASP A 85 11.77 -8.91 11.11
CA ASP A 85 11.17 -9.47 12.32
C ASP A 85 11.78 -10.83 12.67
N THR A 86 12.03 -11.68 11.67
CA THR A 86 12.62 -13.03 11.86
C THR A 86 14.09 -12.96 12.24
N LEU A 87 14.86 -12.05 11.65
CA LEU A 87 16.30 -11.94 11.89
C LEU A 87 16.63 -11.26 13.22
N GLY A 88 15.65 -10.64 13.90
CA GLY A 88 15.77 -10.10 15.25
C GLY A 88 16.81 -8.99 15.45
N GLY A 89 17.46 -8.53 14.38
CA GLY A 89 18.60 -7.60 14.42
C GLY A 89 18.23 -6.13 14.58
N VAL A 90 16.94 -5.78 14.50
CA VAL A 90 16.47 -4.39 14.53
C VAL A 90 15.53 -4.22 15.71
N THR A 91 16.09 -4.00 16.90
CA THR A 91 15.31 -3.58 18.06
C THR A 91 15.11 -2.07 18.02
N ALA A 92 13.89 -1.61 18.29
CA ALA A 92 13.64 -0.18 18.41
C ALA A 92 14.51 0.37 19.55
N SER A 93 15.43 1.29 19.22
CA SER A 93 16.35 1.87 20.20
C SER A 93 15.64 2.66 21.33
N GLY A 94 14.33 2.89 21.23
CA GLY A 94 13.53 3.72 22.14
C GLY A 94 13.85 5.21 22.10
N LYS A 95 14.84 5.62 21.28
CA LYS A 95 15.29 7.01 21.15
C LYS A 95 14.41 7.86 20.23
N VAL A 96 13.70 7.22 19.31
CA VAL A 96 12.81 7.89 18.34
C VAL A 96 11.36 7.64 18.78
N PRO A 97 10.49 8.66 18.77
CA PRO A 97 9.08 8.47 19.15
C PRO A 97 8.35 7.44 18.28
N GLU A 98 7.49 6.63 18.89
CA GLU A 98 6.76 5.57 18.17
C GLU A 98 5.86 6.07 17.05
N TRP A 99 5.31 7.28 17.13
CA TRP A 99 4.52 7.85 16.05
C TRP A 99 5.35 8.11 14.77
N VAL A 100 6.68 8.22 14.90
CA VAL A 100 7.60 8.35 13.76
C VAL A 100 7.91 6.98 13.17
N THR A 101 8.26 6.01 14.00
CA THR A 101 8.75 4.69 13.56
C THR A 101 7.65 3.67 13.29
N GLY A 102 6.49 3.82 13.92
CA GLY A 102 5.38 2.87 13.87
C GLY A 102 4.83 2.56 15.26
N LEU A 103 3.56 2.92 15.51
CA LEU A 103 2.87 2.60 16.76
C LEU A 103 2.78 1.08 16.95
N GLY A 104 3.20 0.58 18.11
CA GLY A 104 3.18 -0.86 18.40
C GLY A 104 4.06 -1.70 17.47
N GLY A 105 5.15 -1.11 16.96
CA GLY A 105 6.10 -1.80 16.07
C GLY A 105 5.63 -1.94 14.61
N LYS A 106 4.53 -1.27 14.24
CA LYS A 106 3.93 -1.38 12.89
C LYS A 106 4.35 -0.20 12.01
N PRO A 107 5.18 -0.42 10.97
CA PRO A 107 5.72 0.68 10.15
C PRO A 107 4.63 1.52 9.47
N LEU A 108 3.54 0.89 9.03
CA LEU A 108 2.41 1.56 8.39
C LEU A 108 1.57 2.44 9.33
N ALA A 109 1.77 2.30 10.65
CA ALA A 109 1.19 3.19 11.66
C ALA A 109 2.12 4.35 12.05
N GLY A 110 3.28 4.49 11.39
CA GLY A 110 4.28 5.51 11.67
C GLY A 110 4.47 6.49 10.51
N LEU A 111 4.91 7.71 10.82
CA LEU A 111 5.20 8.74 9.81
C LEU A 111 6.20 8.24 8.76
N LEU A 112 7.26 7.54 9.17
CA LEU A 112 8.29 7.07 8.25
C LEU A 112 7.73 6.11 7.20
N GLY A 113 6.89 5.14 7.60
CA GLY A 113 6.26 4.21 6.67
C GLY A 113 5.34 4.93 5.69
N ILE A 114 4.56 5.90 6.16
CA ILE A 114 3.71 6.75 5.31
C ILE A 114 4.56 7.54 4.31
N LEU A 115 5.65 8.17 4.75
CA LEU A 115 6.54 8.93 3.86
C LEU A 115 7.20 8.04 2.80
N MET A 116 7.61 6.82 3.17
CA MET A 116 8.16 5.86 2.20
C MET A 116 7.11 5.45 1.16
N LEU A 117 5.86 5.19 1.57
CA LEU A 117 4.77 4.91 0.64
C LEU A 117 4.49 6.10 -0.28
N LEU A 118 4.46 7.32 0.25
CA LEU A 118 4.29 8.53 -0.56
C LEU A 118 5.46 8.74 -1.52
N GLY A 119 6.68 8.39 -1.12
CA GLY A 119 7.86 8.40 -2.00
C GLY A 119 7.71 7.44 -3.18
N VAL A 120 7.26 6.20 -2.91
CA VAL A 120 6.98 5.22 -3.97
C VAL A 120 5.84 5.70 -4.86
N ALA A 121 4.76 6.24 -4.29
CA ALA A 121 3.65 6.81 -5.05
C ALA A 121 4.09 7.98 -5.93
N GLY A 122 4.94 8.87 -5.41
CA GLY A 122 5.51 9.99 -6.15
C GLY A 122 6.39 9.51 -7.31
N PHE A 123 7.25 8.51 -7.08
CA PHE A 123 8.07 7.92 -8.12
C PHE A 123 7.21 7.27 -9.23
N LEU A 124 6.23 6.45 -8.85
CA LEU A 124 5.30 5.83 -9.80
C LEU A 124 4.47 6.87 -10.54
N GLY A 125 4.03 7.93 -9.87
CA GLY A 125 3.26 9.02 -10.47
C GLY A 125 4.07 9.80 -11.50
N ILE A 126 5.33 10.13 -11.19
CA ILE A 126 6.26 10.76 -12.13
C ILE A 126 6.47 9.84 -13.34
N TYR A 127 6.74 8.55 -13.10
CA TYR A 127 6.91 7.57 -14.16
C TYR A 127 5.66 7.44 -15.03
N PHE A 128 4.47 7.40 -14.42
CA PHE A 128 3.21 7.32 -15.15
C PHE A 128 3.02 8.54 -16.04
N LEU A 129 3.18 9.74 -15.49
CA LEU A 129 3.01 11.00 -16.25
C LEU A 129 4.05 11.16 -17.37
N SER A 130 5.27 10.64 -17.21
CA SER A 130 6.30 10.71 -18.25
C SER A 130 6.08 9.73 -19.40
N ASN A 131 5.38 8.61 -19.18
CA ASN A 131 5.20 7.55 -20.17
C ASN A 131 3.78 7.49 -20.75
N PHE A 132 2.79 8.02 -20.04
CA PHE A 132 1.38 8.05 -20.44
C PHE A 132 0.86 9.49 -20.34
N PRO A 133 1.19 10.35 -21.32
CA PRO A 133 0.74 11.74 -21.31
C PRO A 133 -0.79 11.77 -21.30
N VAL A 134 -1.35 12.38 -20.25
CA VAL A 134 -2.78 12.63 -20.16
C VAL A 134 -3.11 13.72 -21.18
N THR A 135 -3.56 13.34 -22.37
CA THR A 135 -4.12 14.29 -23.33
C THR A 135 -5.46 14.77 -22.80
N PHE A 136 -5.52 16.02 -22.37
CA PHE A 136 -6.76 16.73 -22.03
C PHE A 136 -7.61 16.99 -23.28
#